data_AF-A0A5E4KGE2-F1
#
_entry.id   AF-A0A5E4KGE2-F1
#
_cell.length_a   1.000
_cell.length_b   1.000
_cell.length_c   1.000
_cell.angle_alpha   90.00
_cell.angle_beta   90.00
_cell.angle_gamma   90.00
#
_symmetry.space_group_name_H-M   'P 1'
#
loop_
_entity.id
_entity.type
_entity.pdbx_description
1 polymer ?
#
loop_
_entity_poly.entity_id
_entity_poly.type
_entity_poly.pdbx_seq_one_letter_code
_entity_poly.pdbx_strand_id
1 'polypeptide(L)'
;MVDLLTQGVSLLEVIGIRIVPILVVIVAFRFILQRAGRRRIEFIKEKFYEPTKKPVDSDWGIRILYPNRPIEKCIILYNNAPLPWWDNDKPYYERKIDKNGSGIVRVPKAIQKEGAKIRFKNGKKTMLKVKFEHLYTAKP
;
A
#
# COMPACT_ATOMS: atom_id res chain seq x y z
N MET A 1 -13.21 -40.27 51.58
CA MET A 1 -13.94 -39.18 50.88
C MET A 1 -12.97 -38.07 50.47
N VAL A 2 -11.79 -38.42 49.91
CA VAL A 2 -10.68 -37.48 49.61
C VAL A 2 -10.08 -37.78 48.23
N ASP A 3 -10.85 -38.30 47.27
CA ASP A 3 -10.28 -38.72 45.96
C ASP A 3 -10.78 -37.91 44.76
N LEU A 4 -11.93 -37.23 44.85
CA LEU A 4 -12.47 -36.48 43.71
C LEU A 4 -11.84 -35.08 43.54
N LEU A 5 -11.51 -34.40 44.64
CA LEU A 5 -10.85 -33.09 44.59
C LEU A 5 -9.39 -33.19 44.13
N THR A 6 -8.67 -34.21 44.60
CA THR A 6 -7.26 -34.47 44.30
C THR A 6 -7.05 -34.91 42.85
N GLN A 7 -7.95 -35.75 42.32
CA GLN A 7 -7.96 -36.11 40.89
C GLN A 7 -8.32 -34.92 40.00
N GLY A 8 -9.27 -34.06 40.41
CA GLY A 8 -9.64 -32.85 39.67
C GLY A 8 -8.52 -31.81 39.61
N VAL A 9 -7.77 -31.64 40.70
CA VAL A 9 -6.58 -30.75 40.76
C VAL A 9 -5.46 -31.29 39.87
N SER A 10 -5.21 -32.60 39.88
CA SER A 10 -4.20 -33.22 39.01
C SER A 10 -4.52 -33.07 37.52
N LEU A 11 -5.80 -33.16 37.14
CA LEU A 11 -6.24 -32.95 35.75
C LEU A 11 -6.10 -31.50 35.31
N LEU A 12 -6.42 -30.53 36.18
CA LEU A 12 -6.22 -29.10 35.93
C LEU A 12 -4.74 -28.72 35.84
N GLU A 13 -3.87 -29.33 36.66
CA GLU A 13 -2.42 -29.14 36.56
C GLU A 13 -1.87 -29.71 35.26
N VAL A 14 -2.31 -30.91 34.85
CA VAL A 14 -1.88 -31.51 33.57
C VAL A 14 -2.35 -30.67 32.38
N ILE A 15 -3.59 -30.16 32.41
CA ILE A 15 -4.13 -29.25 31.37
C ILE A 15 -3.35 -27.93 31.38
N GLY A 16 -3.11 -27.35 32.55
CA GLY A 16 -2.36 -26.11 32.72
C GLY A 16 -0.92 -26.21 32.19
N ILE A 17 -0.22 -27.30 32.50
CA ILE A 17 1.18 -27.49 32.15
C ILE A 17 1.35 -27.93 30.68
N ARG A 18 0.43 -28.74 30.14
CA ARG A 18 0.58 -29.31 28.79
C ARG A 18 -0.13 -28.51 27.71
N ILE A 19 -1.33 -27.99 27.98
CA ILE A 19 -2.20 -27.39 26.95
C ILE A 19 -1.98 -25.88 26.83
N VAL A 20 -1.82 -25.17 27.95
CA VAL A 20 -1.60 -23.71 27.94
C VAL A 20 -0.37 -23.30 27.13
N PRO A 21 0.83 -23.90 27.29
CA PRO A 21 1.98 -23.49 26.48
C PRO A 21 1.79 -23.76 24.99
N ILE A 22 1.09 -24.83 24.62
CA ILE A 22 0.75 -25.12 23.21
C ILE A 22 -0.15 -24.02 22.64
N LEU A 23 -1.19 -23.62 23.39
CA LEU A 23 -2.07 -22.52 22.98
C LEU A 23 -1.32 -21.19 22.86
N VAL A 24 -0.44 -20.87 23.82
CA VAL A 24 0.40 -19.67 23.78
C VAL A 24 1.29 -19.67 22.53
N VAL A 25 1.92 -20.80 22.20
CA VAL A 25 2.75 -20.93 20.99
C VAL A 25 1.92 -20.74 19.72
N ILE A 26 0.72 -21.34 19.63
CA ILE A 26 -0.17 -21.18 18.47
C ILE A 26 -0.59 -19.72 18.30
N VAL A 27 -0.97 -19.04 19.39
CA VAL A 27 -1.37 -17.62 19.36
C VAL A 27 -0.18 -16.73 18.96
N ALA A 28 1.00 -16.95 19.55
CA ALA A 28 2.21 -16.22 19.20
C ALA A 28 2.60 -16.43 17.72
N PHE A 29 2.52 -17.68 17.23
CA PHE A 29 2.82 -18.01 15.84
C PHE A 29 1.84 -17.34 14.87
N ARG A 30 0.53 -17.36 15.17
CA ARG A 30 -0.47 -16.62 14.39
C ARG A 30 -0.22 -15.11 14.40
N PHE A 31 0.17 -14.55 15.55
CA PHE A 31 0.51 -13.13 15.66
C PHE A 31 1.74 -12.76 14.82
N ILE A 32 2.78 -13.60 14.84
CA ILE A 32 3.99 -13.42 14.01
C ILE A 32 3.64 -13.50 12.52
N LEU A 33 2.85 -14.50 12.10
CA LEU A 33 2.39 -14.64 10.72
C LEU A 33 1.55 -13.45 10.26
N GLN A 34 0.62 -12.96 11.09
CA GLN A 34 -0.15 -11.75 10.78
C GLN A 34 0.74 -10.51 10.64
N ARG A 35 1.79 -10.40 11.46
CA ARG A 35 2.76 -9.31 11.38
C ARG A 35 3.62 -9.42 10.12
N ALA A 36 4.03 -10.63 9.73
CA ALA A 36 4.77 -10.90 8.51
C ALA A 36 3.95 -10.59 7.23
N GLY A 37 2.62 -10.77 7.28
CA GLY A 37 1.70 -10.40 6.20
C GLY A 37 1.57 -8.89 5.93
N ARG A 38 2.13 -8.02 6.80
CA ARG A 38 2.16 -6.56 6.65
C ARG A 38 3.36 -6.04 5.87
N ARG A 39 3.92 -6.82 4.94
CA ARG A 39 4.94 -6.31 4.00
C ARG A 39 4.42 -5.03 3.32
N ARG A 40 5.28 -4.01 3.26
CA ARG A 40 4.95 -2.71 2.64
C ARG A 40 4.68 -2.94 1.15
N ILE A 41 3.75 -2.15 0.60
CA ILE A 41 3.51 -2.17 -0.85
C ILE A 41 4.71 -1.48 -1.49
N GLU A 42 5.44 -2.24 -2.29
CA GLU A 42 6.60 -1.75 -3.04
C GLU A 42 6.21 -1.71 -4.51
N PHE A 43 6.64 -0.67 -5.19
CA PHE A 43 6.38 -0.43 -6.61
C PHE A 43 7.44 0.51 -7.17
N ILE A 44 7.66 0.40 -8.47
CA ILE A 44 8.49 1.33 -9.23
C ILE A 44 7.65 2.57 -9.53
N LYS A 45 8.30 3.73 -9.43
CA LYS A 45 7.68 5.05 -9.53
C LYS A 45 8.60 5.91 -10.37
N GLU A 46 8.03 6.46 -11.43
CA GLU A 46 8.82 7.15 -12.43
C GLU A 46 8.08 8.40 -12.85
N LYS A 47 8.85 9.39 -13.28
CA LYS A 47 8.34 10.47 -14.11
C LYS A 47 8.88 10.28 -15.52
N PHE A 48 8.12 10.69 -16.51
CA PHE A 48 8.55 10.64 -17.90
C PHE A 48 8.02 11.88 -18.61
N TYR A 49 8.80 12.34 -19.59
CA TYR A 49 8.46 13.50 -20.40
C TYR A 49 7.69 13.03 -21.63
N GLU A 50 6.43 13.43 -21.73
CA GLU A 50 5.59 13.16 -22.90
C GLU A 50 4.57 14.29 -23.03
N PRO A 51 4.94 15.35 -23.76
CA PRO A 51 4.07 16.50 -24.00
C PRO A 51 2.80 16.09 -24.72
N THR A 52 1.67 16.36 -24.09
CA THR A 52 0.34 16.15 -24.66
C THR A 52 -0.58 17.32 -24.34
N LYS A 53 -1.47 17.63 -25.28
CA LYS A 53 -2.57 18.58 -25.06
C LYS A 53 -3.86 17.89 -24.60
N LYS A 54 -3.96 16.56 -24.76
CA LYS A 54 -5.15 15.77 -24.43
C LYS A 54 -4.83 14.72 -23.37
N PRO A 55 -5.71 14.49 -22.38
CA PRO A 55 -6.94 15.27 -22.09
C PRO A 55 -6.65 16.59 -21.37
N VAL A 56 -5.42 16.81 -20.91
CA VAL A 56 -4.98 18.05 -20.26
C VAL A 56 -3.60 18.41 -20.78
N ASP A 57 -3.32 19.71 -20.88
CA ASP A 57 -1.98 20.19 -21.25
C ASP A 57 -0.96 19.83 -20.17
N SER A 58 -0.03 18.95 -20.53
CA SER A 58 0.90 18.31 -19.62
C SER A 58 2.17 17.89 -20.36
N ASP A 59 3.33 18.26 -19.82
CA ASP A 59 4.64 17.80 -20.29
C ASP A 59 5.10 16.52 -19.59
N TRP A 60 4.59 16.28 -18.38
CA TRP A 60 5.10 15.26 -17.48
C TRP A 60 4.01 14.29 -17.06
N GLY A 61 4.31 13.00 -17.20
CA GLY A 61 3.55 11.92 -16.60
C GLY A 61 4.22 11.36 -15.35
N ILE A 62 3.42 10.83 -14.43
CA ILE A 62 3.88 9.99 -13.32
C ILE A 62 3.34 8.58 -13.55
N ARG A 63 4.23 7.60 -13.46
CA ARG A 63 3.91 6.18 -13.65
C ARG A 63 4.13 5.40 -12.37
N ILE A 64 3.21 4.47 -12.12
CA ILE A 64 3.37 3.37 -11.15
C ILE A 64 3.55 2.10 -11.94
N LEU A 65 4.56 1.31 -11.57
CA LEU A 65 4.92 0.07 -12.23
C LEU A 65 5.10 -1.06 -11.23
N TYR A 66 4.57 -2.23 -11.58
CA TYR A 66 4.81 -3.52 -10.96
C TYR A 66 4.68 -3.53 -9.43
N PRO A 67 3.51 -3.14 -8.88
CA PRO A 67 3.34 -3.23 -7.44
C PRO A 67 3.39 -4.70 -7.00
N ASN A 68 4.12 -4.97 -5.93
CA ASN A 68 4.28 -6.32 -5.38
C ASN A 68 2.95 -6.92 -4.84
N ARG A 69 1.95 -6.06 -4.62
CA ARG A 69 0.59 -6.39 -4.15
C ARG A 69 -0.42 -5.42 -4.79
N PRO A 70 -1.70 -5.81 -4.89
CA PRO A 70 -2.74 -4.91 -5.39
C PRO A 70 -2.85 -3.64 -4.54
N ILE A 71 -3.06 -2.51 -5.22
CA ILE A 71 -3.40 -1.22 -4.64
C ILE A 71 -4.88 -0.99 -4.90
N GLU A 72 -5.72 -1.29 -3.90
CA GLU A 72 -7.18 -1.22 -4.05
C GLU A 72 -7.69 0.19 -4.41
N LYS A 73 -7.12 1.22 -3.78
CA LYS A 73 -7.58 2.61 -3.89
C LYS A 73 -6.41 3.55 -4.19
N CYS A 74 -5.79 3.42 -5.35
CA CYS A 74 -4.62 4.22 -5.72
C CYS A 74 -5.01 5.68 -5.97
N ILE A 75 -4.44 6.58 -5.18
CA ILE A 75 -4.62 8.02 -5.32
C ILE A 75 -3.23 8.66 -5.37
N ILE A 76 -2.95 9.44 -6.41
CA ILE A 76 -1.70 10.18 -6.56
C ILE A 76 -1.99 11.66 -6.30
N LEU A 77 -1.30 12.25 -5.32
CA LEU A 77 -1.44 13.67 -4.99
C LEU A 77 -0.19 14.44 -5.41
N TYR A 78 -0.38 15.58 -6.05
CA TYR A 78 0.66 16.56 -6.38
C TYR A 78 0.41 17.82 -5.54
N ASN A 79 1.33 18.17 -4.62
CA ASN A 79 1.15 19.29 -3.68
C ASN A 79 -0.21 19.28 -2.95
N ASN A 80 -0.62 18.09 -2.52
CA ASN A 80 -1.90 17.81 -1.86
C ASN A 80 -3.14 17.82 -2.76
N ALA A 81 -3.05 18.24 -4.03
CA ALA A 81 -4.14 18.12 -4.99
C ALA A 81 -4.14 16.74 -5.66
N PRO A 82 -5.29 16.05 -5.79
CA PRO A 82 -5.35 14.77 -6.46
C PRO A 82 -5.17 14.91 -7.98
N LEU A 83 -4.33 14.04 -8.55
CA LEU A 83 -4.19 13.93 -9.99
C LEU A 83 -5.26 12.98 -10.54
N PRO A 84 -5.96 13.37 -11.60
CA PRO A 84 -6.95 12.52 -12.24
C PRO A 84 -6.28 11.38 -13.04
N TRP A 85 -6.95 10.24 -13.00
CA TRP A 85 -6.80 9.14 -13.94
C TRP A 85 -7.64 9.46 -15.18
N TRP A 86 -7.05 9.25 -16.35
CA TRP A 86 -7.57 9.72 -17.64
C TRP A 86 -7.97 8.57 -18.58
N ASP A 87 -8.23 7.38 -18.05
CA ASP A 87 -8.58 6.22 -18.88
C ASP A 87 -10.00 6.32 -19.48
N ASN A 88 -10.83 7.25 -18.97
CA ASN A 88 -12.21 7.48 -19.38
C ASN A 88 -12.46 8.97 -19.65
N ASP A 89 -13.55 9.29 -20.34
CA ASP A 89 -13.96 10.68 -20.63
C ASP A 89 -14.20 11.54 -19.38
N LYS A 90 -14.51 10.90 -18.25
CA LYS A 90 -14.68 11.58 -16.96
C LYS A 90 -13.45 11.38 -16.08
N PRO A 91 -12.87 12.46 -15.52
CA PRO A 91 -11.76 12.33 -14.59
C PRO A 91 -12.23 11.60 -13.34
N TYR A 92 -11.42 10.66 -12.88
CA TYR A 92 -11.61 9.98 -11.61
C TYR A 92 -10.28 9.95 -10.85
N TYR A 93 -10.31 9.92 -9.52
CA TYR A 93 -9.11 10.19 -8.70
C TYR A 93 -8.62 8.98 -7.90
N GLU A 94 -9.36 7.87 -7.99
CA GLU A 94 -9.07 6.63 -7.30
C GLU A 94 -9.13 5.47 -8.29
N ARG A 95 -8.04 4.69 -8.39
CA ARG A 95 -7.95 3.55 -9.31
C ARG A 95 -7.45 2.31 -8.60
N LYS A 96 -8.01 1.14 -8.92
CA LYS A 96 -7.40 -0.13 -8.54
C LYS A 96 -6.22 -0.44 -9.46
N ILE A 97 -5.07 -0.77 -8.89
CA ILE A 97 -3.91 -1.28 -9.64
C ILE A 97 -3.62 -2.69 -9.15
N ASP A 98 -3.77 -3.67 -10.02
CA ASP A 98 -3.50 -5.06 -9.67
C ASP A 98 -2.01 -5.33 -9.42
N LYS A 99 -1.72 -6.47 -8.79
CA LYS A 99 -0.35 -6.94 -8.60
C LYS A 99 0.33 -7.02 -9.98
N ASN A 100 1.57 -6.54 -10.07
CA ASN A 100 2.34 -6.45 -11.31
C ASN A 100 1.69 -5.56 -12.40
N GLY A 101 0.61 -4.84 -12.08
CA GLY A 101 -0.02 -3.90 -13.00
C GLY A 101 0.75 -2.59 -13.15
N SER A 102 0.14 -1.64 -13.84
CA SER A 102 0.68 -0.30 -14.01
C SER A 102 -0.43 0.75 -14.07
N GLY A 103 -0.04 2.01 -13.90
CA GLY A 103 -0.95 3.14 -14.05
C GLY A 103 -0.19 4.42 -14.34
N ILE A 104 -0.77 5.28 -15.17
CA ILE A 104 -0.21 6.57 -15.56
C ILE A 104 -1.19 7.67 -15.16
N VAL A 105 -0.66 8.74 -14.59
CA VAL A 105 -1.36 10.02 -14.42
C VAL A 105 -0.56 11.13 -15.09
N ARG A 106 -1.26 12.14 -15.61
CA ARG A 106 -0.65 13.33 -16.20
C ARG A 106 -0.59 14.45 -15.15
N VAL A 107 0.48 15.24 -15.18
CA VAL A 107 0.64 16.41 -14.30
C VAL A 107 0.30 17.67 -15.11
N PRO A 108 -0.87 18.31 -14.90
CA PRO A 108 -1.25 19.51 -15.63
C PRO A 108 -0.22 20.63 -15.46
N LYS A 109 0.16 21.30 -16.57
CA LYS A 109 1.13 22.43 -16.53
C LYS A 109 0.76 23.49 -15.51
N ALA A 110 -0.52 23.83 -15.41
CA ALA A 110 -1.04 24.86 -14.51
C ALA A 110 -0.70 24.65 -13.03
N ILE A 111 -0.42 23.41 -12.60
CA ILE A 111 -0.10 23.08 -11.21
C ILE A 111 1.36 22.71 -10.98
N GLN A 112 2.18 22.66 -12.04
CA GLN A 112 3.58 22.28 -11.93
C GLN A 112 4.36 23.35 -11.16
N LYS A 113 5.09 22.92 -10.12
CA LYS A 113 5.92 23.78 -9.28
C LYS A 113 7.20 23.06 -8.88
N GLU A 114 8.28 23.81 -8.78
CA GLU A 114 9.54 23.33 -8.21
C GLU A 114 9.32 22.89 -6.75
N GLY A 115 10.02 21.84 -6.33
CA GLY A 115 9.93 21.26 -5.00
C GLY A 115 8.60 20.56 -4.69
N ALA A 116 7.73 20.37 -5.69
CA ALA A 116 6.41 19.78 -5.48
C ALA A 116 6.48 18.38 -4.84
N LYS A 117 5.60 18.14 -3.87
CA LYS A 117 5.54 16.86 -3.13
C LYS A 117 4.52 15.94 -3.78
N ILE A 118 4.98 14.77 -4.21
CA ILE A 118 4.15 13.67 -4.69
C ILE A 118 3.83 12.73 -3.54
N ARG A 119 2.56 12.36 -3.39
CA ARG A 119 2.13 11.33 -2.44
C ARG A 119 1.34 10.24 -3.14
N PHE A 120 1.74 9.00 -2.91
CA PHE A 120 1.00 7.82 -3.36
C PHE A 120 0.22 7.28 -2.18
N LYS A 121 -1.10 7.12 -2.33
CA LYS A 121 -1.99 6.62 -1.29
C LYS A 121 -2.74 5.38 -1.75
N ASN A 122 -3.02 4.50 -0.79
CA ASN A 122 -4.03 3.45 -0.89
C ASN A 122 -5.19 3.85 0.03
N GLY A 123 -6.19 4.52 -0.53
CA GLY A 123 -7.28 5.15 0.20
C GLY A 123 -6.77 6.21 1.18
N LYS A 124 -7.02 6.02 2.47
CA LYS A 124 -6.55 6.95 3.52
C LYS A 124 -5.05 6.81 3.83
N LYS A 125 -4.43 5.64 3.54
CA LYS A 125 -3.04 5.34 3.92
C LYS A 125 -2.05 5.88 2.89
N THR A 126 -1.09 6.68 3.34
CA THR A 126 0.05 7.10 2.52
C THR A 126 1.05 5.95 2.41
N MET A 127 1.34 5.52 1.18
CA MET A 127 2.35 4.51 0.88
C MET A 127 3.73 5.15 0.71
N LEU A 128 3.76 6.31 0.05
CA LEU A 128 5.00 7.01 -0.24
C LEU A 128 4.80 8.53 -0.33
N LYS A 129 5.83 9.27 0.07
CA LYS A 129 5.96 10.71 -0.13
C LYS A 129 7.35 11.01 -0.67
N VAL A 130 7.44 11.71 -1.81
CA VAL A 130 8.71 12.03 -2.49
C VAL A 130 8.57 13.38 -3.20
N LYS A 131 9.67 14.10 -3.41
CA LYS A 131 9.65 15.30 -4.26
C LYS A 131 9.56 14.89 -5.73
N PHE A 132 8.87 15.68 -6.54
CA PHE A 132 8.68 15.41 -7.97
C PHE A 132 10.02 15.34 -8.72
N GLU A 133 10.96 16.22 -8.40
CA GLU A 133 12.31 16.20 -8.96
C GLU A 133 13.06 14.90 -8.68
N HIS A 134 12.83 14.29 -7.52
CA HIS A 134 13.52 13.08 -7.05
C HIS A 134 12.89 11.78 -7.59
N LEU A 135 11.80 11.86 -8.36
CA LEU A 135 11.30 10.70 -9.10
C LEU A 135 12.30 10.32 -10.19
N TYR A 136 12.53 9.03 -10.36
CA TYR A 136 13.36 8.52 -11.44
C TYR A 136 12.78 8.98 -12.79
N THR A 137 13.62 9.60 -13.61
CA THR A 137 13.24 10.00 -14.96
C THR A 137 13.44 8.80 -15.88
N ALA A 138 12.34 8.23 -16.40
CA ALA A 138 12.43 7.20 -17.42
C ALA A 138 13.08 7.80 -18.69
N LYS A 139 14.04 7.08 -19.27
CA LYS A 139 14.61 7.45 -20.57
C LYS A 139 13.54 7.24 -21.65
N PRO A 140 13.47 8.12 -22.66
CA PRO A 140 12.58 7.94 -23.81
C PRO A 140 12.91 6.66 -24.58
#